data_AF-A0A3A9ASL4-F1
#
_entry.id   AF-A0A3A9ASL4-F1
#
_cell.length_a   1.000
_cell.length_b   1.000
_cell.length_c   1.000
_cell.angle_alpha   90.00
_cell.angle_beta   90.00
_cell.angle_gamma   90.00
#
_symmetry.space_group_name_H-M   'P 1'
#
loop_
_entity.id
_entity.type
_entity.pdbx_description
1 polymer ?
#
loop_
_entity_poly.entity_id
_entity_poly.type
_entity_poly.pdbx_seq_one_letter_code
_entity_poly.pdbx_strand_id
1 'polypeptide(L)'
;MQIYFQYILLATPVTTLLYHNKRLKDTLVGSNGRPYRNARNLASGSIRSLDAAVCKERESSFFAFHVLKGLDEFPGLKNSRDGKLLCLMEYGFGICPFQTLDGNISEEFLHGQIESMQALADLSNIPIDGMVIRFEDLAYSESLGRNGHHYHDGIAFKFEDNVYETIFRSIKWQTGRSGEIAPVAVFDTAEIDGCEVSRASLRNLTFIKNLELYPGCRILVSKRNMIIPHVEENLDRRNYQDMILQTCPCCGQPARTYSRAGDKGRIVETLHCDNPECGNRILQRFAHFAEKKAMNIKGLSEATLDQLIRLGALKSYQDLYHLDRYRKEIIALEGFGEKSYENLITSINESRNTTFVRFLVAMDIPLIGRTASRILDRHFHGSLRELRLAALDRFDFTCLEGIGDIMSSNLHKWFRNPDHLLLWGSLQNELHFENGLDAQTSGEENNMNETTNNTFAGCTIVATGKLENFTRDGINAKIISLGATPGSSVTKKTDYLICGEKAGSKLAKAEQLGVKILTEQEFLEMLSA
;
A
#
# COMPACT_ATOMS: atom_id res chain seq x y z
N MET A 1 -0.18 -19.98 46.04
CA MET A 1 0.72 -19.81 44.89
C MET A 1 0.02 -18.86 43.92
N GLN A 2 0.26 -17.54 44.06
CA GLN A 2 -0.27 -16.54 43.13
C GLN A 2 0.60 -16.56 41.88
N ILE A 3 0.07 -17.11 40.79
CA ILE A 3 0.72 -17.08 39.48
C ILE A 3 0.42 -15.71 38.87
N TYR A 4 1.43 -14.84 38.86
CA TYR A 4 1.40 -13.57 38.15
C TYR A 4 1.51 -13.85 36.65
N PHE A 5 0.40 -13.81 35.91
CA PHE A 5 0.41 -13.91 34.45
C PHE A 5 0.92 -12.61 33.84
N GLN A 6 2.15 -12.63 33.30
CA GLN A 6 2.66 -11.56 32.44
C GLN A 6 2.41 -11.93 30.96
N TYR A 7 1.17 -11.73 30.51
CA TYR A 7 0.71 -11.66 29.11
C TYR A 7 1.02 -12.87 28.19
N ILE A 8 0.03 -13.75 28.01
CA ILE A 8 -0.04 -14.64 26.83
C ILE A 8 -0.77 -13.89 25.71
N LEU A 9 -0.13 -13.71 24.56
CA LEU A 9 -0.76 -13.13 23.37
C LEU A 9 -0.96 -14.24 22.34
N LEU A 10 -2.19 -14.44 21.88
CA LEU A 10 -2.52 -15.37 20.79
C LEU A 10 -2.70 -14.57 19.49
N ALA A 11 -2.13 -15.05 18.38
CA ALA A 11 -2.37 -14.44 17.07
C ALA A 11 -3.75 -14.82 16.56
N THR A 12 -4.43 -13.87 15.90
CA THR A 12 -5.63 -14.17 15.11
C THR A 12 -5.51 -13.49 13.74
N PRO A 13 -5.48 -14.20 12.62
CA PRO A 13 -6.54 -14.03 11.65
C PRO A 13 -7.83 -14.55 12.30
N VAL A 14 -8.91 -13.80 12.15
CA VAL A 14 -10.25 -14.08 12.73
C VAL A 14 -10.93 -15.26 12.01
N THR A 15 -10.26 -16.41 12.00
CA THR A 15 -10.66 -17.66 11.34
C THR A 15 -9.83 -18.69 12.07
N THR A 16 -10.27 -19.15 13.24
CA THR A 16 -11.20 -20.28 13.26
C THR A 16 -12.28 -20.03 14.31
N LEU A 17 -13.31 -19.24 13.94
CA LEU A 17 -14.62 -19.34 14.59
C LEU A 17 -15.43 -20.36 13.78
N LEU A 18 -15.62 -21.54 14.34
CA LEU A 18 -16.42 -22.57 13.69
C LEU A 18 -17.87 -22.45 14.08
N TYR A 19 -18.70 -22.74 13.11
CA TYR A 19 -20.13 -22.83 13.26
C TYR A 19 -20.50 -24.30 13.00
N HIS A 20 -20.89 -25.02 14.05
CA HIS A 20 -21.14 -26.47 13.96
C HIS A 20 -22.50 -26.82 13.37
N ASN A 21 -23.45 -25.88 13.33
CA ASN A 21 -24.85 -26.26 13.20
C ASN A 21 -25.42 -25.92 11.83
N LYS A 22 -25.21 -26.76 10.81
CA LYS A 22 -25.74 -26.58 9.43
C LYS A 22 -27.20 -26.07 9.37
N ARG A 23 -28.04 -26.33 10.39
CA ARG A 23 -29.43 -25.87 10.49
C ARG A 23 -29.65 -24.34 10.61
N LEU A 24 -28.77 -23.54 11.24
CA LEU A 24 -28.99 -22.06 11.27
C LEU A 24 -28.40 -21.32 10.08
N LYS A 25 -27.55 -21.96 9.25
CA LYS A 25 -26.95 -21.30 8.07
C LYS A 25 -28.04 -20.84 7.09
N ASP A 26 -29.11 -21.63 6.97
CA ASP A 26 -30.21 -21.38 6.03
C ASP A 26 -31.30 -20.45 6.60
N THR A 27 -31.23 -20.11 7.90
CA THR A 27 -32.22 -19.25 8.58
C THR A 27 -31.66 -17.90 9.02
N LEU A 28 -30.34 -17.74 9.11
CA LEU A 28 -29.70 -16.51 9.57
C LEU A 28 -29.42 -15.54 8.42
N VAL A 29 -29.94 -14.32 8.55
CA VAL A 29 -29.70 -13.21 7.63
C VAL A 29 -28.74 -12.17 8.22
N GLY A 30 -27.92 -11.57 7.36
CA GLY A 30 -27.11 -10.40 7.72
C GLY A 30 -27.96 -9.14 7.85
N SER A 31 -27.32 -8.04 8.23
CA SER A 31 -27.98 -6.72 8.36
C SER A 31 -28.60 -6.20 7.07
N ASN A 32 -28.22 -6.76 5.92
CA ASN A 32 -28.78 -6.49 4.60
C ASN A 32 -29.95 -7.42 4.23
N GLY A 33 -30.45 -8.23 5.17
CA GLY A 33 -31.54 -9.18 4.95
C GLY A 33 -31.19 -10.39 4.10
N ARG A 34 -29.90 -10.60 3.76
CA ARG A 34 -29.45 -11.74 2.93
C ARG A 34 -28.82 -12.84 3.78
N PRO A 35 -29.00 -14.13 3.42
CA PRO A 35 -28.36 -15.23 4.13
C PRO A 35 -26.83 -15.16 4.11
N TYR A 36 -26.19 -15.71 5.14
CA TYR A 36 -24.74 -15.85 5.17
C TYR A 36 -24.26 -16.98 4.24
N ARG A 37 -23.48 -16.64 3.23
CA ARG A 37 -23.08 -17.55 2.13
C ARG A 37 -22.02 -18.61 2.54
N ASN A 38 -21.08 -18.25 3.42
CA ASN A 38 -20.06 -19.17 3.93
C ASN A 38 -19.78 -18.97 5.43
N ALA A 39 -19.17 -19.96 6.07
CA ALA A 39 -18.87 -19.96 7.51
C ALA A 39 -17.98 -18.77 7.91
N ARG A 40 -17.03 -18.37 7.04
CA ARG A 40 -16.14 -17.23 7.25
C ARG A 40 -16.90 -15.91 7.38
N ASN A 41 -17.87 -15.67 6.50
CA ASN A 41 -18.68 -14.46 6.51
C ASN A 41 -19.63 -14.42 7.71
N LEU A 42 -20.19 -15.58 8.08
CA LEU A 42 -21.02 -15.72 9.27
C LEU A 42 -20.21 -15.37 10.53
N ALA A 43 -19.07 -16.01 10.75
CA ALA A 43 -18.18 -15.76 11.87
C ALA A 43 -17.75 -14.28 11.97
N SER A 44 -17.30 -13.69 10.85
CA SER A 44 -16.88 -12.29 10.83
C SER A 44 -18.04 -11.34 11.15
N GLY A 45 -19.25 -11.64 10.66
CA GLY A 45 -20.46 -10.90 10.97
C GLY A 45 -20.88 -11.03 12.43
N SER A 46 -20.73 -12.22 13.03
CA SER A 46 -21.08 -12.49 14.42
C SER A 46 -20.21 -11.71 15.40
N ILE A 47 -18.88 -11.75 15.26
CA ILE A 47 -17.97 -11.03 16.17
C ILE A 47 -18.16 -9.52 16.09
N ARG A 48 -18.48 -9.00 14.89
CA ARG A 48 -18.64 -7.56 14.65
C ARG A 48 -20.04 -7.04 15.01
N SER A 49 -20.92 -7.91 15.52
CA SER A 49 -22.21 -7.48 16.04
C SER A 49 -22.01 -6.55 17.23
N LEU A 50 -22.77 -5.45 17.27
CA LEU A 50 -22.81 -4.55 18.43
C LEU A 50 -23.49 -5.22 19.64
N ASP A 51 -24.40 -6.15 19.39
CA ASP A 51 -25.07 -6.94 20.41
C ASP A 51 -24.38 -8.29 20.57
N ALA A 52 -23.85 -8.56 21.76
CA ALA A 52 -23.18 -9.80 22.11
C ALA A 52 -24.14 -11.01 22.17
N ALA A 53 -25.44 -10.79 22.40
CA ALA A 53 -26.45 -11.86 22.39
C ALA A 53 -26.52 -12.53 21.01
N VAL A 54 -26.43 -11.74 19.94
CA VAL A 54 -26.38 -12.24 18.55
C VAL A 54 -25.16 -13.13 18.33
N CYS A 55 -23.99 -12.79 18.90
CA CYS A 55 -22.81 -13.64 18.79
C CYS A 55 -22.99 -14.95 19.58
N LYS A 56 -23.64 -14.91 20.74
CA LYS A 56 -23.94 -16.07 21.58
C LYS A 56 -24.88 -17.07 20.89
N GLU A 57 -25.94 -16.58 20.26
CA GLU A 57 -26.91 -17.42 19.52
C GLU A 57 -26.30 -18.14 18.31
N ARG A 58 -25.18 -17.62 17.79
CA ARG A 58 -24.50 -18.15 16.62
C ARG A 58 -23.37 -19.13 16.97
N GLU A 59 -23.33 -19.64 18.20
CA GLU A 59 -22.52 -20.78 18.65
C GLU A 59 -21.10 -20.82 18.08
N SER A 60 -20.39 -19.69 18.11
CA SER A 60 -19.08 -19.60 17.47
C SER A 60 -17.98 -20.19 18.35
N SER A 61 -17.19 -21.12 17.83
CA SER A 61 -16.14 -21.84 18.56
C SER A 61 -14.73 -21.40 18.18
N PHE A 62 -13.84 -21.15 19.14
CA PHE A 62 -12.46 -20.73 18.90
C PHE A 62 -11.46 -21.90 18.97
N PHE A 63 -10.50 -21.93 18.04
CA PHE A 63 -9.38 -22.88 18.04
C PHE A 63 -8.04 -22.13 17.94
N ALA A 64 -7.16 -22.34 18.91
CA ALA A 64 -5.82 -21.77 18.92
C ALA A 64 -4.90 -22.51 17.94
N PHE A 65 -4.16 -21.77 17.12
CA PHE A 65 -3.21 -22.34 16.15
C PHE A 65 -1.79 -21.74 16.27
N HIS A 66 -1.60 -20.71 17.11
CA HIS A 66 -0.29 -20.11 17.35
C HIS A 66 -0.23 -19.32 18.67
N VAL A 67 0.88 -19.43 19.40
CA VAL A 67 1.21 -18.59 20.57
C VAL A 67 2.19 -17.51 20.12
N LEU A 68 1.80 -16.23 20.19
CA LEU A 68 2.69 -15.11 19.83
C LEU A 68 3.66 -14.75 20.94
N LYS A 69 3.23 -14.88 22.19
CA LYS A 69 4.02 -14.51 23.37
C LYS A 69 3.55 -15.34 24.56
N GLY A 70 4.49 -15.76 25.41
CA GLY A 70 4.24 -16.50 26.64
C GLY A 70 4.56 -17.98 26.51
N LEU A 71 4.55 -18.69 27.65
CA LEU A 71 5.01 -20.08 27.81
C LEU A 71 6.53 -20.27 27.61
N ASP A 72 7.27 -19.16 27.49
CA ASP A 72 8.73 -19.16 27.34
C ASP A 72 9.44 -19.48 28.67
N GLU A 73 8.73 -19.34 29.78
CA GLU A 73 9.15 -19.73 31.13
C GLU A 73 9.28 -21.25 31.31
N PHE A 74 8.70 -22.05 30.40
CA PHE A 74 8.83 -23.50 30.38
C PHE A 74 9.94 -23.88 29.39
N PRO A 75 11.14 -24.30 29.85
CA PRO A 75 12.29 -24.50 28.96
C PRO A 75 12.04 -25.52 27.85
N GLY A 76 11.23 -26.55 28.11
CA GLY A 76 10.85 -27.57 27.12
C GLY A 76 9.86 -27.09 26.05
N LEU A 77 9.17 -25.97 26.27
CA LEU A 77 8.20 -25.41 25.32
C LEU A 77 8.76 -24.21 24.57
N LYS A 78 9.83 -23.58 25.06
CA LYS A 78 10.39 -22.34 24.52
C LYS A 78 10.58 -22.37 23.00
N ASN A 79 11.08 -23.48 22.47
CA ASN A 79 11.42 -23.64 21.05
C ASN A 79 10.50 -24.60 20.26
N SER A 80 9.38 -25.04 20.84
CA SER A 80 8.44 -25.99 20.23
C SER A 80 7.08 -25.31 20.03
N ARG A 81 6.60 -25.28 18.79
CA ARG A 81 5.28 -24.76 18.44
C ARG A 81 4.18 -25.72 18.87
N ASP A 82 4.33 -27.01 18.59
CA ASP A 82 3.34 -28.03 18.94
C ASP A 82 3.17 -28.16 20.45
N GLY A 83 4.27 -28.16 21.21
CA GLY A 83 4.28 -28.18 22.67
C GLY A 83 3.60 -26.95 23.26
N LYS A 84 3.85 -25.76 22.71
CA LYS A 84 3.13 -24.54 23.12
C LYS A 84 1.62 -24.67 22.87
N LEU A 85 1.19 -25.26 21.74
CA LEU A 85 -0.23 -25.47 21.46
C LEU A 85 -0.85 -26.52 22.39
N LEU A 86 -0.21 -27.67 22.58
CA LEU A 86 -0.71 -28.73 23.47
C LEU A 86 -0.87 -28.22 24.91
N CYS A 87 0.07 -27.40 25.38
CA CYS A 87 -0.02 -26.77 26.70
C CYS A 87 -1.28 -25.89 26.85
N LEU A 88 -1.78 -25.27 25.79
CA LEU A 88 -3.02 -24.48 25.85
C LEU A 88 -4.25 -25.31 26.23
N MET A 89 -4.27 -26.61 25.95
CA MET A 89 -5.36 -27.49 26.36
C MET A 89 -5.52 -27.55 27.88
N GLU A 90 -4.41 -27.51 28.63
CA GLU A 90 -4.42 -27.50 30.11
C GLU A 90 -5.08 -26.23 30.68
N TYR A 91 -5.08 -25.14 29.89
CA TYR A 91 -5.74 -23.89 30.21
C TYR A 91 -7.19 -23.80 29.68
N GLY A 92 -7.73 -24.88 29.11
CA GLY A 92 -9.10 -24.96 28.64
C GLY A 92 -9.33 -24.41 27.22
N PHE A 93 -8.28 -24.14 26.45
CA PHE A 93 -8.42 -23.74 25.05
C PHE A 93 -8.62 -24.97 24.14
N GLY A 94 -9.52 -24.84 23.17
CA GLY A 94 -9.49 -25.70 21.99
C GLY A 94 -8.32 -25.34 21.09
N ILE A 95 -7.69 -26.32 20.46
CA ILE A 95 -6.56 -26.10 19.54
C ILE A 95 -6.88 -26.63 18.14
N CYS A 96 -6.37 -25.96 17.13
CA CYS A 96 -6.48 -26.41 15.76
C CYS A 96 -5.77 -27.77 15.63
N PRO A 97 -6.41 -28.81 15.08
CA PRO A 97 -5.74 -30.07 14.83
C PRO A 97 -4.48 -29.85 13.98
N PHE A 98 -3.42 -30.57 14.32
CA PHE A 98 -2.14 -30.52 13.61
C PHE A 98 -1.48 -31.90 13.64
N GLN A 99 -0.51 -32.10 12.76
CA GLN A 99 0.37 -33.27 12.74
C GLN A 99 1.82 -32.78 12.66
N THR A 100 2.68 -33.34 13.51
CA THR A 100 4.12 -33.09 13.47
C THR A 100 4.75 -34.09 12.50
N LEU A 101 5.54 -33.57 11.56
CA LEU A 101 6.19 -34.37 10.52
C LEU A 101 7.70 -34.34 10.75
N ASP A 102 8.31 -35.52 10.88
CA ASP A 102 9.75 -35.67 11.11
C ASP A 102 10.41 -36.50 10.00
N GLY A 103 11.67 -36.17 9.67
CA GLY A 103 12.50 -36.94 8.75
C GLY A 103 12.30 -36.63 7.27
N ASN A 104 12.75 -37.54 6.40
CA ASN A 104 12.58 -37.42 4.96
C ASN A 104 11.13 -37.73 4.58
N ILE A 105 10.39 -36.68 4.22
CA ILE A 105 8.98 -36.76 3.82
C ILE A 105 8.91 -37.08 2.32
N SER A 106 8.38 -38.26 1.97
CA SER A 106 8.04 -38.57 0.57
C SER A 106 6.74 -37.86 0.17
N GLU A 107 6.54 -37.67 -1.14
CA GLU A 107 5.31 -37.04 -1.66
C GLU A 107 4.07 -37.88 -1.32
N GLU A 108 4.17 -39.21 -1.40
CA GLU A 108 3.08 -40.13 -1.06
C GLU A 108 2.72 -40.06 0.43
N PHE A 109 3.72 -39.97 1.30
CA PHE A 109 3.48 -39.82 2.73
C PHE A 109 2.77 -38.49 3.04
N LEU A 110 3.24 -37.40 2.45
CA LEU A 110 2.61 -36.09 2.60
C LEU A 110 1.17 -36.08 2.10
N HIS A 111 0.90 -36.71 0.96
CA HIS A 111 -0.44 -36.84 0.41
C HIS A 111 -1.38 -37.57 1.40
N GLY A 112 -0.94 -38.70 1.97
CA GLY A 112 -1.73 -39.42 2.97
C GLY A 112 -1.99 -38.62 4.25
N GLN A 113 -1.06 -37.77 4.68
CA GLN A 113 -1.30 -36.86 5.82
C GLN A 113 -2.36 -35.79 5.48
N ILE A 114 -2.33 -35.26 4.26
CA ILE A 114 -3.34 -34.31 3.77
C ILE A 114 -4.74 -34.96 3.74
N GLU A 115 -4.88 -36.16 3.19
CA GLU A 115 -6.16 -36.86 3.16
C GLU A 115 -6.70 -37.14 4.58
N SER A 116 -5.83 -37.58 5.49
CA SER A 116 -6.19 -37.84 6.89
C SER A 116 -6.70 -36.58 7.61
N MET A 117 -6.01 -35.45 7.42
CA MET A 117 -6.40 -34.19 8.03
C MET A 117 -7.67 -33.59 7.39
N GLN A 118 -7.93 -33.83 6.11
CA GLN A 118 -9.21 -33.51 5.47
C GLN A 118 -10.36 -34.33 6.07
N ALA A 119 -10.18 -35.65 6.20
CA ALA A 119 -11.18 -36.53 6.81
C ALA A 119 -11.48 -36.13 8.28
N LEU A 120 -10.45 -35.74 9.04
CA LEU A 120 -10.62 -35.25 10.41
C LEU A 120 -11.43 -33.95 10.46
N ALA A 121 -11.17 -33.02 9.53
CA ALA A 121 -11.91 -31.77 9.43
C ALA A 121 -13.38 -32.02 9.08
N ASP A 122 -13.66 -32.92 8.14
CA ASP A 122 -15.03 -33.29 7.77
C ASP A 122 -15.78 -33.95 8.94
N LEU A 123 -15.14 -34.91 9.62
CA LEU A 123 -15.71 -35.57 10.80
C LEU A 123 -16.02 -34.57 11.93
N SER A 124 -15.14 -33.58 12.09
CA SER A 124 -15.24 -32.53 13.11
C SER A 124 -16.10 -31.34 12.65
N ASN A 125 -16.70 -31.39 11.45
CA ASN A 125 -17.45 -30.29 10.82
C ASN A 125 -16.68 -28.95 10.82
N ILE A 126 -15.37 -29.01 10.53
CA ILE A 126 -14.48 -27.86 10.42
C ILE A 126 -14.38 -27.48 8.94
N PRO A 127 -15.02 -26.39 8.49
CA PRO A 127 -14.77 -25.85 7.16
C PRO A 127 -13.30 -25.42 7.02
N ILE A 128 -12.56 -26.11 6.17
CA ILE A 128 -11.17 -25.82 5.82
C ILE A 128 -11.06 -25.46 4.34
N ASP A 129 -10.12 -24.57 3.99
CA ASP A 129 -9.82 -24.17 2.61
C ASP A 129 -8.38 -24.56 2.20
N GLY A 130 -7.73 -25.39 3.03
CA GLY A 130 -6.35 -25.81 2.88
C GLY A 130 -5.72 -26.17 4.22
N MET A 131 -4.40 -26.33 4.19
CA MET A 131 -3.54 -26.63 5.33
C MET A 131 -2.44 -25.60 5.46
N VAL A 132 -1.91 -25.46 6.67
CA VAL A 132 -0.76 -24.58 6.94
C VAL A 132 0.40 -25.45 7.37
N ILE A 133 1.47 -25.44 6.59
CA ILE A 133 2.72 -26.15 6.86
C ILE A 133 3.71 -25.12 7.37
N ARG A 134 4.28 -25.32 8.56
CA ARG A 134 5.26 -24.40 9.16
C ARG A 134 6.37 -25.18 9.85
N PHE A 135 7.55 -24.57 9.96
CA PHE A 135 8.68 -25.19 10.68
C PHE A 135 8.43 -25.28 12.17
N GLU A 136 8.44 -26.48 12.73
CA GLU A 136 8.17 -26.72 14.15
C GLU A 136 9.06 -25.89 15.09
N ASP A 137 10.35 -25.78 14.76
CA ASP A 137 11.33 -24.98 15.50
C ASP A 137 11.04 -23.47 15.40
N LEU A 138 10.75 -22.84 16.54
CA LEU A 138 10.39 -21.43 16.62
C LEU A 138 11.58 -20.50 16.33
N ALA A 139 12.77 -20.82 16.84
CA ALA A 139 13.99 -20.03 16.59
C ALA A 139 14.38 -20.05 15.12
N TYR A 140 14.26 -21.21 14.47
CA TYR A 140 14.48 -21.33 13.03
C TYR A 140 13.43 -20.54 12.24
N SER A 141 12.15 -20.66 12.60
CA SER A 141 11.07 -19.87 12.01
C SER A 141 11.34 -18.35 12.08
N GLU A 142 11.79 -17.84 13.22
CA GLU A 142 12.15 -16.43 13.38
C GLU A 142 13.33 -16.01 12.50
N SER A 143 14.34 -16.88 12.35
CA SER A 143 15.55 -16.60 11.55
C SER A 143 15.27 -16.38 10.06
N LEU A 144 14.17 -16.94 9.54
CA LEU A 144 13.78 -16.82 8.13
C LEU A 144 13.17 -15.45 7.79
N GLY A 145 12.74 -14.69 8.81
CA GLY A 145 12.19 -13.36 8.64
C GLY A 145 10.83 -13.32 7.93
N ARG A 146 10.50 -12.16 7.33
CA ARG A 146 9.23 -11.92 6.63
C ARG A 146 9.38 -10.89 5.51
N ASN A 147 8.53 -11.00 4.50
CA ASN A 147 8.30 -9.90 3.55
C ASN A 147 7.24 -8.92 4.10
N GLY A 148 6.86 -7.91 3.31
CA GLY A 148 5.87 -6.91 3.73
C GLY A 148 4.47 -7.43 4.05
N HIS A 149 4.16 -8.71 3.78
CA HIS A 149 2.83 -9.31 3.92
C HIS A 149 2.83 -10.72 4.58
N HIS A 150 3.91 -11.51 4.52
CA HIS A 150 3.98 -12.91 4.95
C HIS A 150 5.33 -13.27 5.58
N TYR A 151 5.31 -14.22 6.52
CA TYR A 151 6.52 -14.85 7.09
C TYR A 151 7.10 -15.89 6.13
N HIS A 152 8.42 -16.10 6.18
CA HIS A 152 9.11 -17.08 5.34
C HIS A 152 9.15 -18.48 5.97
N ASP A 153 8.49 -18.69 7.11
CA ASP A 153 8.59 -19.89 7.93
C ASP A 153 7.49 -20.94 7.67
N GLY A 154 6.69 -20.73 6.63
CA GLY A 154 5.66 -21.67 6.25
C GLY A 154 4.86 -21.27 5.02
N ILE A 155 4.02 -22.21 4.60
CA ILE A 155 3.17 -22.10 3.42
C ILE A 155 1.73 -22.48 3.78
N ALA A 156 0.78 -21.79 3.17
CA ALA A 156 -0.61 -22.22 3.14
C ALA A 156 -0.82 -23.08 1.89
N PHE A 157 -0.92 -24.39 2.06
CA PHE A 157 -1.25 -25.35 1.03
C PHE A 157 -2.77 -25.34 0.80
N LYS A 158 -3.22 -24.70 -0.28
CA LYS A 158 -4.65 -24.62 -0.61
C LYS A 158 -5.09 -25.85 -1.41
N PHE A 159 -6.29 -26.34 -1.14
CA PHE A 159 -6.88 -27.39 -1.98
C PHE A 159 -7.21 -26.81 -3.36
N GLU A 160 -7.31 -27.68 -4.36
CA GLU A 160 -7.72 -27.24 -5.70
C GLU A 160 -9.09 -26.57 -5.64
N ASP A 161 -9.19 -25.40 -6.26
CA ASP A 161 -10.45 -24.68 -6.36
C ASP A 161 -11.41 -25.50 -7.23
N ASN A 162 -12.63 -25.71 -6.76
CA ASN A 162 -13.68 -26.28 -7.61
C ASN A 162 -13.91 -25.36 -8.82
N VAL A 163 -13.90 -25.94 -10.01
CA VAL A 163 -14.23 -25.24 -11.26
C VAL A 163 -15.67 -25.49 -11.63
N TYR A 164 -16.33 -24.45 -12.14
CA TYR A 164 -17.75 -24.46 -12.49
C TYR A 164 -17.90 -24.02 -13.94
N GLU A 165 -18.70 -24.74 -14.72
CA GLU A 165 -19.01 -24.39 -16.10
C GLU A 165 -20.11 -23.32 -16.15
N THR A 166 -19.93 -22.29 -16.98
CA THR A 166 -20.91 -21.23 -17.23
C THR A 166 -20.76 -20.66 -18.65
N ILE A 167 -21.66 -19.77 -19.07
CA ILE A 167 -21.65 -19.14 -20.39
C ILE A 167 -21.08 -17.73 -20.31
N PHE A 168 -20.01 -17.47 -21.07
CA PHE A 168 -19.46 -16.14 -21.23
C PHE A 168 -20.41 -15.26 -22.05
N ARG A 169 -20.70 -14.04 -21.58
CA ARG A 169 -21.66 -13.13 -22.24
C ARG A 169 -21.00 -11.93 -22.89
N SER A 170 -20.09 -11.26 -22.20
CA SER A 170 -19.45 -10.05 -22.71
C SER A 170 -18.25 -9.63 -21.85
N ILE A 171 -17.52 -8.62 -22.31
CA ILE A 171 -16.50 -7.92 -21.52
C ILE A 171 -17.05 -6.56 -21.09
N LYS A 172 -17.06 -6.32 -19.78
CA LYS A 172 -17.21 -4.97 -19.22
C LYS A 172 -15.82 -4.35 -19.07
N TRP A 173 -15.64 -3.15 -19.61
CA TRP A 173 -14.37 -2.44 -19.60
C TRP A 173 -14.36 -1.35 -18.52
N GLN A 174 -13.36 -1.38 -17.64
CA GLN A 174 -13.23 -0.45 -16.51
C GLN A 174 -11.95 0.38 -16.65
N THR A 175 -12.07 1.69 -16.84
CA THR A 175 -10.92 2.59 -16.94
C THR A 175 -10.39 2.93 -15.55
N GLY A 176 -9.21 2.43 -15.19
CA GLY A 176 -8.53 2.77 -13.95
C GLY A 176 -7.90 4.16 -13.97
N ARG A 177 -7.40 4.56 -12.80
CA ARG A 177 -6.72 5.84 -12.55
C ARG A 177 -5.57 6.16 -13.52
N SER A 178 -4.71 5.18 -13.79
CA SER A 178 -3.56 5.35 -14.69
C SER A 178 -3.95 5.52 -16.16
N GLY A 179 -5.21 5.25 -16.51
CA GLY A 179 -5.71 5.16 -17.88
C GLY A 179 -5.89 3.73 -18.36
N GLU A 180 -5.31 2.73 -17.67
CA GLU A 180 -5.47 1.32 -18.03
C GLU A 180 -6.95 0.92 -18.01
N ILE A 181 -7.44 0.35 -19.12
CA ILE A 181 -8.81 -0.11 -19.29
C ILE A 181 -8.83 -1.61 -19.03
N ALA A 182 -9.12 -1.97 -17.78
CA ALA A 182 -9.15 -3.35 -17.32
C ALA A 182 -10.38 -4.09 -17.87
N PRO A 183 -10.21 -5.27 -18.48
CA PRO A 183 -11.31 -6.11 -18.92
C PRO A 183 -11.87 -6.96 -17.78
N VAL A 184 -13.20 -7.01 -17.67
CA VAL A 184 -13.93 -7.84 -16.71
C VAL A 184 -14.91 -8.71 -17.47
N ALA A 185 -14.75 -10.03 -17.38
CA ALA A 185 -15.71 -10.99 -17.92
C ALA A 185 -17.06 -10.80 -17.24
N VAL A 186 -18.13 -10.86 -18.03
CA VAL A 186 -19.51 -11.02 -17.58
C VAL A 186 -20.00 -12.35 -18.14
N PHE A 187 -20.54 -13.19 -17.27
CA PHE A 187 -21.03 -14.53 -17.61
C PHE A 187 -22.31 -14.84 -16.83
N ASP A 188 -23.00 -15.91 -17.21
CA ASP A 188 -24.19 -16.38 -16.48
C ASP A 188 -23.84 -16.69 -15.03
N THR A 189 -24.74 -16.35 -14.11
CA THR A 189 -24.50 -16.54 -12.68
C THR A 189 -24.21 -18.01 -12.38
N ALA A 190 -22.99 -18.28 -11.90
CA ALA A 190 -22.58 -19.56 -11.35
C ALA A 190 -22.63 -19.51 -9.81
N GLU A 191 -23.13 -20.56 -9.17
CA GLU A 191 -23.08 -20.69 -7.72
C GLU A 191 -21.79 -21.40 -7.31
N ILE A 192 -20.84 -20.65 -6.74
CA ILE A 192 -19.52 -21.13 -6.31
C ILE A 192 -19.42 -20.92 -4.80
N ASP A 193 -19.32 -22.00 -4.03
CA ASP A 193 -19.25 -21.99 -2.56
C ASP A 193 -20.40 -21.21 -1.89
N GLY A 194 -21.63 -21.41 -2.39
CA GLY A 194 -22.83 -20.69 -1.93
C GLY A 194 -22.85 -19.21 -2.30
N CYS A 195 -21.96 -18.76 -3.19
CA CYS A 195 -21.93 -17.42 -3.72
C CYS A 195 -22.29 -17.39 -5.20
N GLU A 196 -23.30 -16.59 -5.54
CA GLU A 196 -23.55 -16.18 -6.92
C GLU A 196 -22.37 -15.34 -7.43
N VAL A 197 -21.75 -15.82 -8.51
CA VAL A 197 -20.65 -15.18 -9.21
C VAL A 197 -21.04 -15.03 -10.68
N SER A 198 -20.96 -13.81 -11.20
CA SER A 198 -21.27 -13.51 -12.61
C SER A 198 -20.21 -12.64 -13.29
N ARG A 199 -19.11 -12.36 -12.58
CA ARG A 199 -18.02 -11.49 -13.07
C ARG A 199 -16.66 -11.97 -12.56
N ALA A 200 -15.64 -11.85 -13.41
CA ALA A 200 -14.25 -12.13 -13.06
C ALA A 200 -13.30 -11.21 -13.86
N SER A 201 -12.14 -10.87 -13.29
CA SER A 201 -11.13 -10.09 -14.00
C SER A 201 -10.50 -10.92 -15.13
N LEU A 202 -10.38 -10.33 -16.31
CA LEU A 202 -9.65 -10.91 -17.44
C LEU A 202 -8.19 -10.40 -17.50
N ARG A 203 -7.72 -9.67 -16.49
CA ARG A 203 -6.34 -9.17 -16.34
C ARG A 203 -5.88 -8.20 -17.42
N ASN A 204 -5.75 -8.63 -18.67
CA ASN A 204 -5.19 -7.88 -19.79
C ASN A 204 -5.60 -8.48 -21.15
N LEU A 205 -5.22 -7.83 -22.25
CA LEU A 205 -5.62 -8.23 -23.60
C LEU A 205 -5.00 -9.58 -24.00
N THR A 206 -3.75 -9.83 -23.62
CA THR A 206 -3.07 -11.10 -23.89
C THR A 206 -3.82 -12.27 -23.28
N PHE A 207 -4.37 -12.11 -22.07
CA PHE A 207 -5.15 -13.16 -21.42
C PHE A 207 -6.45 -13.49 -22.18
N ILE A 208 -7.16 -12.46 -22.65
CA ILE A 208 -8.37 -12.64 -23.49
C ILE A 208 -8.04 -13.41 -24.77
N LYS A 209 -6.96 -13.01 -25.45
CA LYS A 209 -6.48 -13.65 -26.68
C LYS A 209 -6.08 -15.10 -26.45
N ASN A 210 -5.35 -15.39 -25.37
CA ASN A 210 -4.89 -16.75 -25.04
C ASN A 210 -6.03 -17.72 -24.72
N LEU A 211 -7.14 -17.22 -24.18
CA LEU A 211 -8.36 -18.00 -23.94
C LEU A 211 -9.28 -18.07 -25.17
N GLU A 212 -8.99 -17.32 -26.23
CA GLU A 212 -9.81 -17.29 -27.46
C GLU A 212 -11.30 -17.00 -27.19
N LEU A 213 -11.59 -16.10 -26.24
CA LEU A 213 -12.95 -15.84 -25.78
C LEU A 213 -13.84 -15.21 -26.87
N TYR A 214 -15.11 -15.58 -26.88
CA TYR A 214 -16.17 -14.98 -27.67
C TYR A 214 -17.53 -15.11 -26.95
N PRO A 215 -18.48 -14.18 -27.12
CA PRO A 215 -19.80 -14.27 -26.52
C PRO A 215 -20.51 -15.59 -26.86
N GLY A 216 -21.00 -16.28 -25.83
CA GLY A 216 -21.69 -17.56 -25.95
C GLY A 216 -20.83 -18.79 -25.68
N CYS A 217 -19.50 -18.66 -25.58
CA CYS A 217 -18.63 -19.80 -25.28
C CYS A 217 -18.81 -20.30 -23.84
N ARG A 218 -18.66 -21.61 -23.64
CA ARG A 218 -18.62 -22.22 -22.31
C ARG A 218 -17.26 -22.00 -21.70
N ILE A 219 -17.24 -21.52 -20.46
CA ILE A 219 -16.03 -21.23 -19.71
C ILE A 219 -16.04 -21.95 -18.37
N LEU A 220 -14.85 -22.31 -17.89
CA LEU A 220 -14.64 -22.74 -16.52
C LEU A 220 -14.29 -21.54 -15.66
N VAL A 221 -15.00 -21.37 -14.54
CA VAL A 221 -14.76 -20.33 -13.55
C VAL A 221 -14.50 -20.91 -12.17
N SER A 222 -13.64 -20.25 -11.40
CA SER A 222 -13.27 -20.64 -10.03
C SER A 222 -13.31 -19.43 -9.11
N LYS A 223 -13.17 -19.65 -7.79
CA LYS A 223 -12.88 -18.58 -6.82
C LYS A 223 -11.54 -18.83 -6.14
N ARG A 224 -10.49 -18.20 -6.67
CA ARG A 224 -9.14 -18.26 -6.10
C ARG A 224 -9.13 -17.77 -4.65
N ASN A 225 -8.52 -18.56 -3.77
CA ASN A 225 -8.51 -18.32 -2.32
C ASN A 225 -9.92 -18.18 -1.72
N MET A 226 -10.92 -18.86 -2.29
CA MET A 226 -12.35 -18.78 -1.91
C MET A 226 -12.98 -17.37 -2.03
N ILE A 227 -12.27 -16.42 -2.64
CA ILE A 227 -12.64 -15.00 -2.64
C ILE A 227 -12.71 -14.43 -4.05
N ILE A 228 -11.68 -14.63 -4.88
CA ILE A 228 -11.48 -13.87 -6.12
C ILE A 228 -11.93 -14.70 -7.32
N PRO A 229 -13.04 -14.35 -7.99
CA PRO A 229 -13.46 -15.04 -9.20
C PRO A 229 -12.40 -14.98 -10.29
N HIS A 230 -12.19 -16.09 -10.99
CA HIS A 230 -11.26 -16.21 -12.09
C HIS A 230 -11.83 -17.06 -13.23
N VAL A 231 -11.52 -16.71 -14.47
CA VAL A 231 -11.83 -17.53 -15.65
C VAL A 231 -10.65 -18.45 -15.89
N GLU A 232 -10.80 -19.75 -15.70
CA GLU A 232 -9.71 -20.72 -15.86
C GLU A 232 -9.50 -21.09 -17.32
N GLU A 233 -10.58 -21.40 -18.04
CA GLU A 233 -10.50 -21.98 -19.38
C GLU A 233 -11.74 -21.66 -20.23
N ASN A 234 -11.56 -21.62 -21.56
CA ASN A 234 -12.62 -21.66 -22.55
C ASN A 234 -12.72 -23.09 -23.11
N LEU A 235 -13.89 -23.71 -22.98
CA LEU A 235 -14.13 -25.08 -23.44
C LEU A 235 -14.44 -25.16 -24.94
N ASP A 236 -14.79 -24.03 -25.57
CA ASP A 236 -15.23 -23.96 -26.96
C ASP A 236 -14.27 -23.12 -27.82
N ARG A 237 -12.95 -23.26 -27.62
CA ARG A 237 -11.88 -22.56 -28.36
C ARG A 237 -11.99 -22.71 -29.89
N ARG A 238 -11.19 -21.93 -30.62
CA ARG A 238 -11.08 -21.84 -32.09
C ARG A 238 -12.13 -20.95 -32.78
N ASN A 239 -12.86 -20.15 -31.99
CA ASN A 239 -13.84 -19.18 -32.48
C ASN A 239 -13.61 -17.77 -31.89
N TYR A 240 -12.34 -17.41 -31.66
CA TYR A 240 -11.98 -16.12 -31.06
C TYR A 240 -12.63 -14.93 -31.80
N GLN A 241 -13.24 -14.03 -31.03
CA GLN A 241 -13.75 -12.76 -31.53
C GLN A 241 -13.00 -11.62 -30.86
N ASP A 242 -12.41 -10.72 -31.66
CA ASP A 242 -11.75 -9.54 -31.12
C ASP A 242 -12.81 -8.54 -30.58
N MET A 243 -12.86 -8.43 -29.25
CA MET A 243 -13.76 -7.54 -28.51
C MET A 243 -13.04 -6.29 -27.97
N ILE A 244 -11.81 -6.01 -28.43
CA ILE A 244 -11.02 -4.86 -27.97
C ILE A 244 -11.67 -3.55 -28.43
N LEU A 245 -11.85 -2.62 -27.48
CA LEU A 245 -12.41 -1.31 -27.77
C LEU A 245 -11.42 -0.43 -28.53
N GLN A 246 -11.93 0.28 -29.54
CA GLN A 246 -11.18 1.32 -30.26
C GLN A 246 -11.24 2.70 -29.57
N THR A 247 -12.23 2.89 -28.70
CA THR A 247 -12.45 4.13 -27.95
C THR A 247 -12.64 3.85 -26.47
N CYS A 248 -12.20 4.78 -25.62
CA CYS A 248 -12.43 4.73 -24.19
C CYS A 248 -13.94 4.70 -23.89
N PRO A 249 -14.43 3.73 -23.11
CA PRO A 249 -15.86 3.61 -22.80
C PRO A 249 -16.37 4.71 -21.88
N CYS A 250 -15.48 5.50 -21.27
CA CYS A 250 -15.84 6.61 -20.40
C CYS A 250 -15.92 7.95 -21.15
N CYS A 251 -14.88 8.30 -21.91
CA CYS A 251 -14.77 9.65 -22.50
C CYS A 251 -14.87 9.68 -24.02
N GLY A 252 -15.02 8.53 -24.69
CA GLY A 252 -15.12 8.42 -26.15
C GLY A 252 -13.83 8.67 -26.94
N GLN A 253 -12.76 9.14 -26.29
CA GLN A 253 -11.46 9.35 -26.94
C GLN A 253 -10.80 8.03 -27.38
N PRO A 254 -9.88 8.03 -28.36
CA PRO A 254 -9.21 6.82 -28.82
C PRO A 254 -8.56 6.03 -27.69
N ALA A 255 -8.80 4.71 -27.66
CA ALA A 255 -8.08 3.79 -26.78
C ALA A 255 -6.85 3.24 -27.50
N ARG A 256 -5.75 3.02 -26.77
CA ARG A 256 -4.48 2.53 -27.33
C ARG A 256 -4.00 1.27 -26.65
N THR A 257 -3.50 0.34 -27.44
CA THR A 257 -2.85 -0.88 -26.93
C THR A 257 -1.39 -0.59 -26.64
N TYR A 258 -0.96 -0.91 -25.42
CA TYR A 258 0.42 -0.83 -24.98
C TYR A 258 0.95 -2.24 -24.73
N SER A 259 2.14 -2.50 -25.24
CA SER A 259 2.85 -3.77 -25.10
C SER A 259 4.06 -3.59 -24.19
N ARG A 260 4.23 -4.49 -23.22
CA ARG A 260 5.40 -4.54 -22.35
C ARG A 260 5.92 -5.96 -22.22
N ALA A 261 7.23 -6.11 -21.96
CA ALA A 261 7.76 -7.38 -21.53
C ALA A 261 7.23 -7.68 -20.11
N GLY A 262 6.51 -8.80 -19.99
CA GLY A 262 6.17 -9.41 -18.71
C GLY A 262 7.23 -10.40 -18.25
N ASP A 263 6.91 -11.17 -17.22
CA ASP A 263 7.82 -12.16 -16.66
C ASP A 263 8.29 -13.16 -17.72
N LYS A 264 9.59 -13.47 -17.69
CA LYS A 264 10.24 -14.41 -18.62
C LYS A 264 10.16 -13.99 -20.10
N GLY A 265 10.05 -12.68 -20.38
CA GLY A 265 10.11 -12.12 -21.74
C GLY A 265 8.81 -12.27 -22.56
N ARG A 266 7.71 -12.73 -21.95
CA ARG A 266 6.41 -12.79 -22.63
C ARG A 266 5.86 -11.39 -22.83
N ILE A 267 5.40 -11.06 -24.03
CA ILE A 267 4.77 -9.77 -24.30
C ILE A 267 3.37 -9.76 -23.68
N VAL A 268 3.10 -8.74 -22.86
CA VAL A 268 1.79 -8.48 -22.25
C VAL A 268 1.22 -7.21 -22.86
N GLU A 269 0.02 -7.31 -23.39
CA GLU A 269 -0.73 -6.22 -24.01
C GLU A 269 -1.84 -5.73 -23.09
N THR A 270 -1.93 -4.42 -22.91
CA THR A 270 -2.93 -3.74 -22.08
C THR A 270 -3.58 -2.62 -22.88
N LEU A 271 -4.85 -2.33 -22.61
CA LEU A 271 -5.58 -1.25 -23.26
C LEU A 271 -5.56 -0.01 -22.38
N HIS A 272 -5.38 1.19 -22.94
CA HIS A 272 -5.29 2.43 -22.18
C HIS A 272 -6.11 3.57 -22.80
N CYS A 273 -6.60 4.45 -21.94
CA CYS A 273 -7.12 5.77 -22.26
C CYS A 273 -6.06 6.82 -21.89
N ASP A 274 -5.49 7.48 -22.88
CA ASP A 274 -4.43 8.48 -22.66
C ASP A 274 -4.98 9.86 -22.32
N ASN A 275 -6.29 10.10 -22.51
CA ASN A 275 -6.93 11.39 -22.24
C ASN A 275 -6.84 11.74 -20.74
N PRO A 276 -6.08 12.77 -20.33
CA PRO A 276 -5.98 13.17 -18.92
C PRO A 276 -7.31 13.72 -18.37
N GLU A 277 -8.16 14.27 -19.24
CA GLU A 277 -9.47 14.83 -18.90
C GLU A 277 -10.60 13.78 -18.89
N CYS A 278 -10.23 12.49 -18.90
CA CYS A 278 -11.21 11.42 -18.79
C CYS A 278 -11.87 11.44 -17.40
N GLY A 279 -13.18 11.67 -17.35
CA GLY A 279 -13.93 11.79 -16.10
C GLY A 279 -13.72 10.62 -15.13
N ASN A 280 -13.67 9.37 -15.62
CA ASN A 280 -13.42 8.22 -14.74
C ASN A 280 -11.97 8.16 -14.25
N ARG A 281 -10.98 8.66 -15.01
CA ARG A 281 -9.60 8.78 -14.52
C ARG A 281 -9.53 9.81 -13.40
N ILE A 282 -10.19 10.96 -13.57
CA ILE A 282 -10.30 12.01 -12.55
C ILE A 282 -10.97 11.44 -11.30
N LEU A 283 -12.13 10.79 -11.43
CA LEU A 283 -12.82 10.13 -10.33
C LEU A 283 -11.92 9.16 -9.57
N GLN A 284 -11.22 8.27 -10.28
CA GLN A 284 -10.35 7.27 -9.68
C GLN A 284 -9.09 7.88 -9.03
N ARG A 285 -8.61 9.02 -9.52
CA ARG A 285 -7.54 9.80 -8.87
C ARG A 285 -7.99 10.35 -7.52
N PHE A 286 -9.19 10.93 -7.46
CA PHE A 286 -9.77 11.41 -6.20
C PHE A 286 -10.11 10.24 -5.25
N ALA A 287 -10.62 9.12 -5.75
CA ALA A 287 -10.93 7.95 -4.95
C ALA A 287 -9.68 7.39 -4.28
N HIS A 288 -8.57 7.32 -5.02
CA HIS A 288 -7.27 6.97 -4.45
C HIS A 288 -6.79 7.99 -3.42
N PHE A 289 -6.88 9.28 -3.72
CA PHE A 289 -6.48 10.33 -2.79
C PHE A 289 -7.18 10.20 -1.42
N ALA A 290 -8.49 9.93 -1.46
CA ALA A 290 -9.32 9.78 -0.26
C ALA A 290 -9.15 8.43 0.46
N GLU A 291 -8.52 7.43 -0.16
CA GLU A 291 -8.52 6.07 0.37
C GLU A 291 -7.85 5.94 1.74
N LYS A 292 -8.17 4.86 2.48
CA LYS A 292 -7.66 4.59 3.83
C LYS A 292 -6.13 4.59 3.96
N LYS A 293 -5.41 4.20 2.91
CA LYS A 293 -3.93 4.13 2.91
C LYS A 293 -3.28 5.47 2.51
N ALA A 294 -4.03 6.34 1.83
CA ALA A 294 -3.66 7.70 1.45
C ALA A 294 -4.16 8.67 2.53
N MET A 295 -4.99 9.67 2.17
CA MET A 295 -5.45 10.69 3.10
C MET A 295 -6.53 10.22 4.08
N ASN A 296 -7.10 9.03 3.88
CA ASN A 296 -8.06 8.41 4.79
C ASN A 296 -9.28 9.29 5.10
N ILE A 297 -9.91 9.82 4.05
CA ILE A 297 -11.11 10.66 4.16
C ILE A 297 -12.34 9.74 4.18
N LYS A 298 -12.94 9.58 5.36
CA LYS A 298 -14.12 8.72 5.55
C LYS A 298 -15.35 9.39 4.94
N GLY A 299 -16.28 8.56 4.46
CA GLY A 299 -17.54 9.04 3.85
C GLY A 299 -17.40 9.55 2.41
N LEU A 300 -16.17 9.66 1.89
CA LEU A 300 -15.90 10.12 0.52
C LEU A 300 -15.88 8.92 -0.45
N SER A 301 -17.06 8.40 -0.76
CA SER A 301 -17.23 7.27 -1.68
C SER A 301 -17.04 7.67 -3.15
N GLU A 302 -16.82 6.70 -4.05
CA GLU A 302 -16.79 6.99 -5.50
C GLU A 302 -18.08 7.66 -5.99
N ALA A 303 -19.25 7.27 -5.48
CA ALA A 303 -20.52 7.89 -5.85
C ALA A 303 -20.59 9.36 -5.40
N THR A 304 -20.13 9.64 -4.18
CA THR A 304 -20.02 10.99 -3.64
C THR A 304 -19.06 11.85 -4.46
N LEU A 305 -17.89 11.30 -4.79
CA LEU A 305 -16.90 11.96 -5.63
C LEU A 305 -17.45 12.28 -7.02
N ASP A 306 -18.15 11.34 -7.65
CA ASP A 306 -18.76 11.54 -8.97
C ASP A 306 -19.78 12.70 -8.94
N GLN A 307 -20.62 12.76 -7.90
CA GLN A 307 -21.56 13.88 -7.71
C GLN A 307 -20.83 15.23 -7.56
N LEU A 308 -19.78 15.29 -6.73
CA LEU A 308 -19.00 16.51 -6.50
C LEU A 308 -18.22 16.96 -7.74
N ILE A 309 -17.67 16.02 -8.51
CA ILE A 309 -17.00 16.30 -9.79
C ILE A 309 -18.00 16.83 -10.81
N ARG A 310 -19.19 16.21 -10.92
CA ARG A 310 -20.26 16.67 -11.83
C ARG A 310 -20.81 18.04 -11.47
N LEU A 311 -20.86 18.37 -10.18
CA LEU A 311 -21.19 19.72 -9.70
C LEU A 311 -20.12 20.76 -10.12
N GLY A 312 -18.94 20.32 -10.54
CA GLY A 312 -17.80 21.17 -10.84
C GLY A 312 -17.05 21.65 -9.60
N ALA A 313 -17.38 21.09 -8.42
CA ALA A 313 -16.81 21.45 -7.13
C ALA A 313 -15.38 20.90 -6.94
N LEU A 314 -14.99 19.87 -7.70
CA LEU A 314 -13.68 19.23 -7.61
C LEU A 314 -12.95 19.25 -8.95
N LYS A 315 -11.88 20.04 -9.04
CA LYS A 315 -10.96 20.11 -10.19
C LYS A 315 -9.54 19.67 -9.79
N SER A 316 -9.11 20.03 -8.59
CA SER A 316 -7.86 19.59 -7.97
C SER A 316 -8.09 19.07 -6.56
N TYR A 317 -7.07 18.44 -5.95
CA TYR A 317 -7.21 17.88 -4.60
C TYR A 317 -7.43 18.96 -3.53
N GLN A 318 -6.93 20.18 -3.77
CA GLN A 318 -7.15 21.33 -2.89
C GLN A 318 -8.64 21.66 -2.76
N ASP A 319 -9.42 21.47 -3.81
CA ASP A 319 -10.84 21.81 -3.78
C ASP A 319 -11.62 21.00 -2.74
N LEU A 320 -11.16 19.78 -2.39
CA LEU A 320 -11.75 19.02 -1.28
C LEU A 320 -11.76 19.82 0.01
N TYR A 321 -10.68 20.56 0.27
CA TYR A 321 -10.46 21.35 1.47
C TYR A 321 -11.19 22.70 1.46
N HIS A 322 -11.85 23.04 0.35
CA HIS A 322 -12.59 24.28 0.13
C HIS A 322 -14.03 24.05 -0.36
N LEU A 323 -14.62 22.89 -0.03
CA LEU A 323 -16.00 22.55 -0.37
C LEU A 323 -17.05 23.40 0.37
N ASP A 324 -16.64 24.20 1.35
CA ASP A 324 -17.49 25.19 2.02
C ASP A 324 -18.12 26.18 1.03
N ARG A 325 -17.42 26.47 -0.07
CA ARG A 325 -17.90 27.32 -1.17
C ARG A 325 -19.13 26.75 -1.89
N TYR A 326 -19.36 25.44 -1.78
CA TYR A 326 -20.45 24.69 -2.41
C TYR A 326 -21.45 24.14 -1.39
N ARG A 327 -21.48 24.68 -0.16
CA ARG A 327 -22.32 24.15 0.94
C ARG A 327 -23.78 23.95 0.51
N LYS A 328 -24.39 24.97 -0.09
CA LYS A 328 -25.82 24.96 -0.44
C LYS A 328 -26.12 23.91 -1.49
N GLU A 329 -25.25 23.82 -2.50
CA GLU A 329 -25.33 22.89 -3.61
C GLU A 329 -25.15 21.46 -3.13
N ILE A 330 -24.18 21.20 -2.25
CA ILE A 330 -23.90 19.86 -1.72
C ILE A 330 -25.07 19.37 -0.86
N ILE A 331 -25.62 20.23 0.01
CA ILE A 331 -26.77 19.86 0.85
C ILE A 331 -28.00 19.53 -0.01
N ALA A 332 -28.15 20.18 -1.17
CA ALA A 332 -29.24 19.95 -2.09
C ALA A 332 -29.07 18.69 -2.98
N LEU A 333 -27.91 18.01 -2.94
CA LEU A 333 -27.69 16.78 -3.70
C LEU A 333 -28.59 15.65 -3.18
N GLU A 334 -29.04 14.79 -4.10
CA GLU A 334 -29.81 13.60 -3.74
C GLU A 334 -28.99 12.67 -2.83
N GLY A 335 -29.57 12.29 -1.69
CA GLY A 335 -28.89 11.50 -0.65
C GLY A 335 -28.05 12.32 0.33
N PHE A 336 -27.95 13.64 0.14
CA PHE A 336 -27.32 14.57 1.07
C PHE A 336 -28.35 15.32 1.91
N GLY A 337 -27.85 15.84 3.03
CA GLY A 337 -28.56 16.70 3.96
C GLY A 337 -27.56 17.31 4.92
N GLU A 338 -28.01 18.25 5.76
CA GLU A 338 -27.14 19.03 6.66
C GLU A 338 -26.15 18.14 7.44
N LYS A 339 -26.65 17.08 8.10
CA LYS A 339 -25.80 16.17 8.87
C LYS A 339 -24.77 15.41 8.03
N SER A 340 -25.12 15.02 6.80
CA SER A 340 -24.20 14.33 5.88
C SER A 340 -23.08 15.28 5.44
N TYR A 341 -23.45 16.53 5.11
CA TYR A 341 -22.49 17.58 4.77
C TYR A 341 -21.53 17.86 5.94
N GLU A 342 -22.05 18.06 7.16
CA GLU A 342 -21.19 18.33 8.32
C GLU A 342 -20.24 17.15 8.61
N ASN A 343 -20.69 15.90 8.47
CA ASN A 343 -19.84 14.72 8.60
C ASN A 343 -18.74 14.67 7.52
N LEU A 344 -19.09 15.03 6.28
CA LEU A 344 -18.15 15.08 5.16
C LEU A 344 -17.06 16.12 5.40
N ILE A 345 -17.44 17.36 5.72
CA ILE A 345 -16.50 18.45 5.99
C ILE A 345 -15.63 18.14 7.22
N THR A 346 -16.22 17.56 8.26
CA THR A 346 -15.46 17.11 9.44
C THR A 346 -14.39 16.10 9.03
N SER A 347 -14.74 15.06 8.27
CA SER A 347 -13.76 14.05 7.84
C SER A 347 -12.69 14.62 6.90
N ILE A 348 -13.03 15.60 6.07
CA ILE A 348 -12.06 16.28 5.20
C ILE A 348 -11.08 17.09 6.06
N ASN A 349 -11.58 17.87 7.02
CA ASN A 349 -10.73 18.67 7.90
C ASN A 349 -9.84 17.81 8.80
N GLU A 350 -10.35 16.67 9.31
CA GLU A 350 -9.53 15.69 10.02
C GLU A 350 -8.35 15.20 9.17
N SER A 351 -8.56 15.01 7.86
CA SER A 351 -7.52 14.54 6.94
C SER A 351 -6.41 15.55 6.65
N ARG A 352 -6.59 16.83 7.03
CA ARG A 352 -5.51 17.83 6.95
C ARG A 352 -4.31 17.41 7.78
N ASN A 353 -4.56 16.75 8.91
CA ASN A 353 -3.51 16.13 9.72
C ASN A 353 -3.11 14.80 9.07
N THR A 354 -1.91 14.76 8.51
CA THR A 354 -1.43 13.60 7.75
C THR A 354 0.04 13.28 8.06
N THR A 355 0.52 12.21 7.45
CA THR A 355 1.91 11.77 7.57
C THR A 355 2.60 11.80 6.22
N PHE A 356 3.94 11.86 6.23
CA PHE A 356 4.77 11.73 5.03
C PHE A 356 4.35 10.53 4.17
N VAL A 357 4.18 9.36 4.81
CA VAL A 357 3.81 8.11 4.12
C VAL A 357 2.45 8.22 3.44
N ARG A 358 1.45 8.79 4.13
CA ARG A 358 0.08 8.95 3.57
C ARG A 358 0.08 9.92 2.40
N PHE A 359 0.79 11.02 2.53
CA PHE A 359 0.91 12.04 1.49
C PHE A 359 1.60 11.51 0.24
N LEU A 360 2.74 10.82 0.38
CA LEU A 360 3.42 10.17 -0.76
C LEU A 360 2.52 9.16 -1.48
N VAL A 361 1.79 8.34 -0.72
CA VAL A 361 0.81 7.42 -1.32
C VAL A 361 -0.25 8.22 -2.07
N ALA A 362 -0.80 9.29 -1.50
CA ALA A 362 -1.82 10.14 -2.11
C ALA A 362 -1.36 10.80 -3.43
N MET A 363 -0.06 11.09 -3.58
CA MET A 363 0.53 11.68 -4.80
C MET A 363 0.56 10.75 -6.00
N ASP A 364 0.27 9.45 -5.81
CA ASP A 364 0.23 8.46 -6.87
C ASP A 364 1.52 8.43 -7.73
N ILE A 365 2.67 8.43 -7.07
CA ILE A 365 3.94 8.24 -7.78
C ILE A 365 4.00 6.77 -8.23
N PRO A 366 4.20 6.46 -9.53
CA PRO A 366 4.13 5.10 -10.03
C PRO A 366 5.06 4.13 -9.28
N LEU A 367 4.49 3.01 -8.81
CA LEU A 367 5.14 1.98 -7.98
C LEU A 367 5.57 2.42 -6.57
N ILE A 368 5.33 3.65 -6.16
CA ILE A 368 5.64 4.14 -4.80
C ILE A 368 4.40 3.96 -3.91
N GLY A 369 4.19 2.72 -3.47
CA GLY A 369 3.16 2.40 -2.50
C GLY A 369 3.58 2.67 -1.05
N ARG A 370 2.77 2.18 -0.10
CA ARG A 370 3.00 2.35 1.35
C ARG A 370 4.35 1.79 1.85
N THR A 371 4.87 0.75 1.22
CA THR A 371 6.16 0.14 1.61
C THR A 371 7.33 1.03 1.18
N ALA A 372 7.39 1.41 -0.10
CA ALA A 372 8.38 2.34 -0.62
C ALA A 372 8.32 3.70 0.11
N SER A 373 7.12 4.21 0.35
CA SER A 373 6.92 5.46 1.08
C SER A 373 7.50 5.42 2.51
N ARG A 374 7.47 4.28 3.20
CA ARG A 374 8.10 4.13 4.53
C ARG A 374 9.62 4.05 4.47
N ILE A 375 10.17 3.49 3.39
CA ILE A 375 11.62 3.47 3.17
C ILE A 375 12.10 4.91 3.00
N LEU A 376 11.41 5.68 2.16
CA LEU A 376 11.68 7.10 1.93
C LEU A 376 11.48 7.93 3.21
N ASP A 377 10.39 7.69 3.96
CA ASP A 377 10.10 8.34 5.23
C ASP A 377 11.25 8.17 6.23
N ARG A 378 11.74 6.94 6.40
CA ARG A 378 12.85 6.64 7.30
C ARG A 378 14.14 7.31 6.85
N HIS A 379 14.42 7.29 5.55
CA HIS A 379 15.67 7.82 5.00
C HIS A 379 15.73 9.35 5.05
N PHE A 380 14.62 10.02 4.72
CA PHE A 380 14.52 11.48 4.70
C PHE A 380 13.91 12.05 5.99
N HIS A 381 13.84 11.26 7.06
CA HIS A 381 13.33 11.67 8.37
C HIS A 381 11.90 12.29 8.31
N GLY A 382 11.10 11.85 7.34
CA GLY A 382 9.78 12.38 7.02
C GLY A 382 9.77 13.82 6.49
N SER A 383 10.90 14.34 6.00
CA SER A 383 11.04 15.64 5.37
C SER A 383 10.66 15.58 3.90
N LEU A 384 9.53 16.20 3.54
CA LEU A 384 9.10 16.31 2.14
C LEU A 384 10.08 17.16 1.31
N ARG A 385 10.72 18.14 1.94
CA ARG A 385 11.72 19.00 1.31
C ARG A 385 12.97 18.20 0.90
N GLU A 386 13.50 17.37 1.79
CA GLU A 386 14.69 16.56 1.50
C GLU A 386 14.43 15.57 0.38
N LEU A 387 13.29 14.86 0.41
CA LEU A 387 12.90 13.97 -0.68
C LEU A 387 12.83 14.71 -2.01
N ARG A 388 12.19 15.89 -2.04
CA ARG A 388 12.05 16.69 -3.27
C ARG A 388 13.43 17.08 -3.83
N LEU A 389 14.33 17.56 -2.98
CA LEU A 389 15.68 17.95 -3.39
C LEU A 389 16.48 16.75 -3.91
N ALA A 390 16.46 15.62 -3.21
CA ALA A 390 17.10 14.38 -3.64
C ALA A 390 16.59 13.92 -5.01
N ALA A 391 15.26 13.96 -5.21
CA ALA A 391 14.64 13.58 -6.48
C ALA A 391 15.01 14.53 -7.64
N LEU A 392 15.27 15.81 -7.36
CA LEU A 392 15.70 16.77 -8.39
C LEU A 392 17.20 16.66 -8.70
N ASP A 393 18.05 16.39 -7.71
CA ASP A 393 19.51 16.36 -7.81
C ASP A 393 20.12 15.00 -8.21
N ARG A 394 19.33 14.09 -8.78
CA ARG A 394 19.77 12.75 -9.23
C ARG A 394 20.31 11.86 -8.10
N PHE A 395 19.78 11.97 -6.89
CA PHE A 395 20.04 11.00 -5.83
C PHE A 395 19.77 9.57 -6.30
N ASP A 396 20.70 8.65 -6.06
CA ASP A 396 20.52 7.26 -6.43
C ASP A 396 19.64 6.53 -5.42
N PHE A 397 18.32 6.50 -5.66
CA PHE A 397 17.39 5.80 -4.77
C PHE A 397 17.59 4.28 -4.71
N THR A 398 18.39 3.68 -5.61
CA THR A 398 18.64 2.23 -5.60
C THR A 398 19.54 1.80 -4.43
N CYS A 399 20.21 2.75 -3.78
CA CYS A 399 20.93 2.49 -2.55
C CYS A 399 20.01 2.16 -1.35
N LEU A 400 18.70 2.37 -1.50
CA LEU A 400 17.69 2.09 -0.48
C LEU A 400 17.11 0.69 -0.69
N GLU A 401 17.34 -0.21 0.27
CA GLU A 401 16.83 -1.57 0.21
C GLU A 401 15.30 -1.59 0.00
N GLY A 402 14.86 -2.26 -1.05
CA GLY A 402 13.45 -2.33 -1.45
C GLY A 402 13.03 -1.29 -2.50
N ILE A 403 13.94 -0.43 -2.98
CA ILE A 403 13.70 0.48 -4.11
C ILE A 403 14.61 0.07 -5.28
N GLY A 404 14.00 -0.42 -6.36
CA GLY A 404 14.73 -0.78 -7.59
C GLY A 404 14.78 0.34 -8.64
N ASP A 405 15.50 0.09 -9.74
CA ASP A 405 15.72 1.05 -10.84
C ASP A 405 14.44 1.70 -11.37
N ILE A 406 13.37 0.91 -11.54
CA ILE A 406 12.09 1.41 -12.07
C ILE A 406 11.46 2.41 -11.09
N MET A 407 11.49 2.11 -9.78
CA MET A 407 10.97 3.00 -8.74
C MET A 407 11.79 4.28 -8.65
N SER A 408 13.12 4.16 -8.69
CA SER A 408 14.05 5.30 -8.72
C SER A 408 13.77 6.22 -9.92
N SER A 409 13.66 5.65 -11.12
CA SER A 409 13.31 6.37 -12.34
C SER A 409 11.95 7.06 -12.24
N ASN A 410 10.94 6.39 -11.68
CA ASN A 410 9.62 6.97 -11.49
C ASN A 410 9.63 8.17 -10.52
N LEU A 411 10.39 8.10 -9.42
CA LEU A 411 10.56 9.23 -8.49
C LEU A 411 11.14 10.45 -9.22
N HIS A 412 12.27 10.29 -9.91
CA HIS A 412 12.88 11.38 -10.67
C HIS A 412 11.95 11.94 -11.74
N LYS A 413 11.28 11.07 -12.51
CA LYS A 413 10.37 11.48 -13.58
C LYS A 413 9.17 12.25 -13.03
N TRP A 414 8.62 11.80 -11.89
CA TRP A 414 7.47 12.43 -11.27
C TRP A 414 7.81 13.83 -10.74
N PHE A 415 8.92 13.99 -10.01
CA PHE A 415 9.36 15.29 -9.48
C PHE A 415 9.87 16.26 -10.56
N ARG A 416 10.22 15.79 -11.76
CA ARG A 416 10.59 16.65 -12.90
C ARG A 416 9.39 17.16 -13.70
N ASN A 417 8.18 16.69 -13.42
CA ASN A 417 6.98 17.21 -14.06
C ASN A 417 6.53 18.51 -13.34
N PRO A 418 6.47 19.66 -14.04
CA PRO A 418 6.04 20.92 -13.44
C PRO A 418 4.65 20.86 -12.79
N ASP A 419 3.68 20.18 -13.41
CA ASP A 419 2.31 20.08 -12.89
C ASP A 419 2.28 19.31 -11.57
N HIS A 420 3.12 18.28 -11.44
CA HIS A 420 3.26 17.52 -10.20
C HIS A 420 3.92 18.34 -9.10
N LEU A 421 4.91 19.18 -9.42
CA LEU A 421 5.54 20.09 -8.46
C LEU A 421 4.57 21.17 -7.98
N LEU A 422 3.75 21.72 -8.89
CA LEU A 422 2.70 22.67 -8.53
C LEU A 422 1.68 22.02 -7.59
N LEU A 423 1.21 20.81 -7.92
CA LEU A 423 0.33 20.03 -7.04
C LEU A 423 0.98 19.75 -5.68
N TRP A 424 2.24 19.30 -5.68
CA TRP A 424 3.02 18.98 -4.48
C TRP A 424 3.10 20.17 -3.52
N GLY A 425 3.49 21.34 -4.01
CA GLY A 425 3.62 22.55 -3.19
C GLY A 425 2.28 23.10 -2.74
N SER A 426 1.35 23.31 -3.67
CA SER A 426 0.05 23.93 -3.35
C SER A 426 -0.80 23.08 -2.41
N LEU A 427 -0.74 21.75 -2.50
CA LEU A 427 -1.48 20.89 -1.60
C LEU A 427 -0.89 20.87 -0.18
N GLN A 428 0.43 21.01 -0.02
CA GLN A 428 1.05 21.09 1.31
C GLN A 428 0.51 22.26 2.13
N ASN A 429 0.10 23.35 1.48
CA ASN A 429 -0.51 24.51 2.16
C ASN A 429 -1.86 24.17 2.83
N GLU A 430 -2.52 23.09 2.43
CA GLU A 430 -3.77 22.63 3.03
C GLU A 430 -3.55 21.65 4.20
N LEU A 431 -2.32 21.21 4.44
CA LEU A 431 -2.02 20.05 5.27
C LEU A 431 -1.11 20.40 6.47
N HIS A 432 -1.21 19.57 7.50
CA HIS A 432 -0.38 19.59 8.69
C HIS A 432 0.30 18.24 8.85
N PHE A 433 1.63 18.24 8.85
CA PHE A 433 2.44 17.03 8.95
C PHE A 433 2.90 16.82 10.40
N GLU A 434 2.73 15.59 10.90
CA GLU A 434 3.05 15.22 12.29
C GLU A 434 4.48 15.58 12.72
N ASN A 435 5.42 15.63 11.79
CA ASN A 435 6.84 15.82 12.08
C ASN A 435 7.22 17.30 12.26
N GLY A 436 6.30 18.25 12.05
CA GLY A 436 6.50 19.70 12.25
C GLY A 436 7.53 20.38 11.33
N LEU A 437 8.41 19.61 10.68
CA LEU A 437 9.49 20.08 9.81
C LEU A 437 8.99 20.78 8.54
N ASP A 438 7.82 20.41 8.04
CA ASP A 438 7.29 20.95 6.78
C ASP A 438 6.39 22.19 6.98
N ALA A 439 5.93 22.45 8.21
CA ALA A 439 5.09 23.61 8.53
C ALA A 439 5.81 24.95 8.30
N GLN A 440 7.14 24.97 8.38
CA GLN A 440 7.94 26.18 8.11
C GLN A 440 8.15 26.50 6.62
N THR A 441 7.65 25.67 5.70
CA THR A 441 7.78 25.92 4.24
C THR A 441 6.49 26.48 3.62
N SER A 442 5.47 26.76 4.44
CA SER A 442 4.18 27.34 4.01
C SER A 442 4.15 28.88 4.01
N GLY A 443 5.31 29.53 4.18
CA GLY A 443 5.43 30.99 4.23
C GLY A 443 6.55 31.52 3.34
N GLU A 444 6.45 31.36 2.02
CA GLU A 444 7.08 32.31 1.09
C GLU A 444 6.05 33.38 0.73
N GLU A 445 5.93 34.35 1.64
CA GLU A 445 5.77 35.79 1.39
C GLU A 445 5.36 36.45 2.72
N ASN A 446 6.23 37.33 3.22
CA ASN A 446 6.10 38.16 4.43
C ASN A 446 6.51 37.48 5.76
N ASN A 447 7.81 37.50 6.05
CA ASN A 447 8.31 38.20 7.24
C ASN A 447 9.83 38.39 7.16
N MET A 448 10.23 39.64 6.86
CA MET A 448 11.45 40.22 7.38
C MET A 448 11.43 40.13 8.92
N ASN A 449 12.61 39.84 9.48
CA ASN A 449 13.00 39.93 10.90
C ASN A 449 12.86 38.65 11.73
N GLU A 450 13.87 37.78 11.63
CA GLU A 450 14.92 37.65 12.66
C GLU A 450 15.98 36.67 12.14
N THR A 451 16.81 37.15 11.22
CA THR A 451 18.10 36.52 10.94
C THR A 451 19.08 37.14 11.92
N THR A 452 19.76 36.32 12.70
CA THR A 452 21.09 36.71 13.18
C THR A 452 21.90 37.05 11.92
N ASN A 453 22.12 38.35 11.69
CA ASN A 453 22.91 38.87 10.58
C ASN A 453 24.27 38.19 10.62
N ASN A 454 24.46 37.20 9.75
CA ASN A 454 25.75 36.57 9.56
C ASN A 454 26.16 36.77 8.10
N THR A 455 27.39 37.24 7.91
CA THR A 455 28.06 37.59 6.65
C THR A 455 27.95 36.53 5.55
N PHE A 456 27.65 35.27 5.90
CA PHE A 456 27.63 34.14 4.99
C PHE A 456 26.23 33.76 4.44
N ALA A 457 25.15 34.36 4.94
CA ALA A 457 23.81 34.04 4.47
C ALA A 457 23.66 34.27 2.95
N GLY A 458 23.14 33.28 2.22
CA GLY A 458 22.97 33.32 0.77
C GLY A 458 24.23 33.10 -0.07
N CYS A 459 25.40 32.93 0.55
CA CYS A 459 26.66 32.70 -0.16
C CYS A 459 26.88 31.21 -0.50
N THR A 460 27.64 30.93 -1.57
CA THR A 460 28.09 29.59 -1.91
C THR A 460 29.50 29.35 -1.38
N ILE A 461 29.66 28.40 -0.45
CA ILE A 461 30.91 28.15 0.26
C ILE A 461 31.42 26.74 -0.03
N VAL A 462 32.66 26.62 -0.46
CA VAL A 462 33.32 25.33 -0.70
C VAL A 462 34.40 25.15 0.36
N ALA A 463 34.40 24.05 1.11
CA ALA A 463 35.54 23.69 1.95
C ALA A 463 36.53 22.78 1.18
N THR A 464 37.82 22.83 1.48
CA THR A 464 38.85 21.92 0.92
C THR A 464 40.01 21.76 1.90
N GLY A 465 40.76 20.64 1.83
CA GLY A 465 41.82 20.30 2.79
C GLY A 465 41.30 19.64 4.07
N LYS A 466 42.21 19.27 4.96
CA LYS A 466 41.89 18.75 6.31
C LYS A 466 41.68 19.94 7.25
N LEU A 467 40.48 20.03 7.83
CA LEU A 467 40.10 21.03 8.81
C LEU A 467 40.40 20.52 10.23
N GLU A 468 40.82 21.40 11.12
CA GLU A 468 41.21 21.13 12.51
C GLU A 468 40.01 20.94 13.43
N ASN A 469 38.95 21.75 13.27
CA ASN A 469 37.76 21.76 14.15
C ASN A 469 36.54 21.06 13.55
N PHE A 470 36.51 20.82 12.23
CA PHE A 470 35.36 20.23 11.55
C PHE A 470 35.69 18.99 10.72
N THR A 471 34.80 18.00 10.76
CA THR A 471 34.75 16.95 9.73
C THR A 471 34.13 17.51 8.45
N ARG A 472 34.30 16.80 7.32
CA ARG A 472 33.73 17.22 6.04
C ARG A 472 32.21 17.40 6.09
N ASP A 473 31.52 16.51 6.80
CA ASP A 473 30.08 16.58 6.97
C ASP A 473 29.69 17.65 8.01
N GLY A 474 30.50 17.79 9.07
CA GLY A 474 30.32 18.82 10.09
C GLY A 474 30.40 20.25 9.54
N ILE A 475 31.38 20.54 8.68
CA ILE A 475 31.51 21.88 8.07
C ILE A 475 30.37 22.16 7.09
N ASN A 476 29.89 21.16 6.34
CA ASN A 476 28.75 21.32 5.44
C ASN A 476 27.47 21.58 6.22
N ALA A 477 27.24 20.86 7.32
CA ALA A 477 26.13 21.12 8.24
C ALA A 477 26.21 22.53 8.84
N LYS A 478 27.42 22.99 9.18
CA LYS A 478 27.63 24.36 9.66
C LYS A 478 27.31 25.39 8.59
N ILE A 479 27.81 25.23 7.35
CA ILE A 479 27.50 26.11 6.21
C ILE A 479 25.98 26.20 5.97
N ILE A 480 25.28 25.06 6.00
CA ILE A 480 23.82 25.02 5.86
C ILE A 480 23.12 25.75 7.02
N SER A 481 23.60 25.58 8.27
CA SER A 481 23.03 26.26 9.44
C SER A 481 23.16 27.79 9.40
N LEU A 482 24.06 28.31 8.57
CA LEU A 482 24.29 29.74 8.37
C LEU A 482 23.49 30.32 7.19
N GLY A 483 22.64 29.51 6.55
CA GLY A 483 21.91 29.92 5.35
C GLY A 483 22.78 30.01 4.09
N ALA A 484 23.97 29.40 4.10
CA ALA A 484 24.87 29.32 2.96
C ALA A 484 24.75 27.97 2.23
N THR A 485 25.14 27.93 0.96
CA THR A 485 25.09 26.71 0.13
C THR A 485 26.45 26.01 0.08
N PRO A 486 26.58 24.75 0.54
CA PRO A 486 27.85 24.03 0.44
C PRO A 486 28.13 23.57 -1.00
N GLY A 487 29.25 24.00 -1.56
CA GLY A 487 29.69 23.62 -2.90
C GLY A 487 30.65 22.43 -2.90
N SER A 488 30.50 21.53 -3.87
CA SER A 488 31.40 20.38 -4.07
C SER A 488 32.65 20.73 -4.91
N SER A 489 32.58 21.82 -5.70
CA SER A 489 33.65 22.30 -6.58
C SER A 489 33.70 23.82 -6.62
N VAL A 490 34.90 24.37 -6.85
CA VAL A 490 35.10 25.82 -7.02
C VAL A 490 34.67 26.23 -8.43
N THR A 491 33.73 27.15 -8.51
CA THR A 491 33.18 27.73 -9.75
C THR A 491 33.16 29.26 -9.67
N LYS A 492 32.82 29.95 -10.76
CA LYS A 492 32.63 31.41 -10.76
C LYS A 492 31.48 31.88 -9.84
N LYS A 493 30.60 30.97 -9.40
CA LYS A 493 29.50 31.26 -8.47
C LYS A 493 29.87 30.96 -7.01
N THR A 494 31.10 30.51 -6.75
CA THR A 494 31.58 30.26 -5.39
C THR A 494 32.04 31.58 -4.80
N ASP A 495 31.46 31.97 -3.66
CA ASP A 495 31.78 33.24 -2.99
C ASP A 495 32.98 33.07 -2.05
N TYR A 496 33.06 31.93 -1.35
CA TYR A 496 34.14 31.64 -0.39
C TYR A 496 34.70 30.22 -0.53
N LEU A 497 36.02 30.08 -0.37
CA LEU A 497 36.72 28.80 -0.18
C LEU A 497 37.27 28.72 1.25
N ILE A 498 36.83 27.76 2.06
CA ILE A 498 37.46 27.45 3.35
C ILE A 498 38.60 26.45 3.10
N CYS A 499 39.82 26.85 3.44
CA CYS A 499 41.06 26.14 3.12
C CYS A 499 41.72 25.58 4.39
N GLY A 500 41.77 24.26 4.52
CA GLY A 500 42.54 23.53 5.53
C GLY A 500 43.87 22.99 5.00
N GLU A 501 44.57 22.19 5.80
CA GLU A 501 45.87 21.61 5.42
C GLU A 501 45.75 20.76 4.14
N LYS A 502 46.74 20.86 3.24
CA LYS A 502 46.79 20.14 1.95
C LYS A 502 45.57 20.39 1.02
N ALA A 503 45.13 21.64 0.92
CA ALA A 503 43.97 22.06 0.11
C ALA A 503 44.01 21.73 -1.40
N GLY A 504 45.16 21.35 -1.95
CA GLY A 504 45.29 20.73 -3.26
C GLY A 504 44.77 21.57 -4.44
N SER A 505 44.28 20.90 -5.49
CA SER A 505 43.88 21.50 -6.77
C SER A 505 42.71 22.50 -6.70
N LYS A 506 41.94 22.51 -5.61
CA LYS A 506 40.83 23.46 -5.39
C LYS A 506 41.31 24.84 -4.96
N LEU A 507 42.44 24.93 -4.25
CA LEU A 507 43.07 26.19 -3.88
C LEU A 507 43.54 26.95 -5.12
N ALA A 508 44.33 26.28 -5.97
CA ALA A 508 44.81 26.85 -7.24
C ALA A 508 43.65 27.30 -8.15
N LYS A 509 42.52 26.57 -8.14
CA LYS A 509 41.33 26.93 -8.92
C LYS A 509 40.58 28.15 -8.34
N ALA A 510 40.59 28.34 -7.02
CA ALA A 510 40.01 29.52 -6.38
C ALA A 510 40.84 30.78 -6.65
N GLU A 511 42.17 30.68 -6.59
CA GLU A 511 43.09 31.77 -6.94
C GLU A 511 42.89 32.22 -8.40
N GLN A 512 42.78 31.28 -9.34
CA GLN A 512 42.52 31.58 -10.75
C GLN A 512 41.17 32.26 -11.02
N LEU A 513 40.16 31.97 -10.19
CA LEU A 513 38.80 32.48 -10.36
C LEU A 513 38.52 33.73 -9.50
N GLY A 514 39.48 34.19 -8.70
CA GLY A 514 39.33 35.35 -7.81
C GLY A 514 38.37 35.13 -6.65
N VAL A 515 38.14 33.88 -6.26
CA VAL A 515 37.25 33.53 -5.14
C VAL A 515 37.94 33.84 -3.82
N LYS A 516 37.22 34.39 -2.84
CA LYS A 516 37.80 34.76 -1.54
C LYS A 516 38.16 33.51 -0.73
N ILE A 517 39.43 33.37 -0.36
CA ILE A 517 39.95 32.22 0.38
C ILE A 517 40.02 32.58 1.86
N LEU A 518 39.46 31.73 2.71
CA LEU A 518 39.49 31.86 4.17
C LEU A 518 40.16 30.64 4.78
N THR A 519 40.97 30.85 5.81
CA THR A 519 41.36 29.78 6.73
C THR A 519 40.16 29.39 7.60
N GLU A 520 40.21 28.21 8.21
CA GLU A 520 39.17 27.75 9.13
C GLU A 520 38.99 28.69 10.34
N GLN A 521 40.09 29.28 10.80
CA GLN A 521 40.07 30.23 11.90
C GLN A 521 39.44 31.57 11.49
N GLU A 522 39.80 32.11 10.32
CA GLU A 522 39.15 33.32 9.77
C GLU A 522 37.66 33.10 9.51
N PHE A 523 37.28 31.91 9.04
CA PHE A 523 35.86 31.55 8.91
C PHE A 523 35.16 31.62 10.26
N LEU A 524 35.72 31.06 11.33
CA LEU A 524 35.13 31.11 12.67
C LEU A 524 35.09 32.52 13.26
N GLU A 525 36.12 33.33 13.05
CA GLU A 525 36.18 34.73 13.50
C GLU A 525 35.07 35.56 12.85
N MET A 526 34.83 35.36 11.55
CA MET A 526 33.73 35.99 10.81
C MET A 526 32.32 35.51 11.23
N LEU A 527 32.20 34.45 12.04
CA LEU A 527 30.93 34.01 12.64
C LEU A 527 30.66 34.63 14.01
N SER A 528 31.70 35.18 14.64
CA SER A 528 31.64 35.79 15.98
C SER A 528 31.49 37.31 15.96
N ALA A 529 31.55 37.91 14.77
CA ALA A 529 31.28 39.31 14.47
C ALA A 529 29.90 39.46 13.81
#